data_AF-A0A1V4RCT2-F1
#
_entry.id   AF-A0A1V4RCT2-F1
#
_cell.length_a   1.000
_cell.length_b   1.000
_cell.length_c   1.000
_cell.angle_alpha   90.00
_cell.angle_beta   90.00
_cell.angle_gamma   90.00
#
_symmetry.space_group_name_H-M   'P 1'
#
loop_
_entity.id
_entity.type
_entity.pdbx_description
1 polymer ?
#
loop_
_entity_poly.entity_id
_entity_poly.type
_entity_poly.pdbx_seq_one_letter_code
_entity_poly.pdbx_strand_id
1 'polypeptide(L)' 'RAVLGTKVRLNNILDFKLGYKLNFDSESFSAGFGINLKKISIDYAYVPFEYHINDVHVIGLTYKF' A
#
# COMPACT_ATOMS: atom_id res chain seq x y z
N ARG A 1 10.34 17.12 0.20
CA ARG A 1 9.90 15.73 -0.08
C ARG A 1 9.08 15.29 1.12
N ALA A 2 7.75 15.25 1.03
CA ALA A 2 6.89 14.90 2.16
C ALA A 2 5.95 13.76 1.73
N VAL A 3 5.88 12.70 2.52
CA VAL A 3 4.99 11.57 2.28
C VAL A 3 3.97 11.56 3.40
N LEU A 4 2.70 11.71 3.06
CA LEU A 4 1.59 11.55 3.99
C LEU A 4 1.03 10.15 3.81
N GLY A 5 1.06 9.34 4.86
CA GLY A 5 0.50 8.00 4.86
C GLY A 5 -0.47 7.86 6.00
N THR A 6 -1.67 7.34 5.71
CA THR A 6 -2.59 6.84 6.72
C THR A 6 -2.72 5.34 6.59
N LYS A 7 -2.69 4.66 7.74
CA LYS A 7 -2.98 3.24 7.83
C LYS A 7 -4.11 3.06 8.82
N VAL A 8 -5.18 2.44 8.37
CA VAL A 8 -6.35 2.10 9.17
C VAL A 8 -6.40 0.60 9.32
N ARG A 9 -6.26 0.13 10.56
CA ARG A 9 -6.44 -1.28 10.90
C ARG A 9 -7.84 -1.45 11.46
N LEU A 10 -8.73 -2.14 10.74
CA LEU A 10 -10.05 -2.43 11.28
C LEU A 10 -9.97 -3.52 12.35
N ASN A 11 -9.29 -4.63 12.06
CA ASN A 11 -9.13 -5.77 12.96
C ASN A 11 -7.74 -6.39 12.78
N ASN A 12 -7.40 -7.40 13.57
CA ASN A 12 -6.21 -8.24 13.33
C ASN A 12 -6.22 -8.98 11.96
N ILE A 13 -7.29 -8.82 11.17
CA ILE A 13 -7.53 -9.50 9.90
C ILE A 13 -7.47 -8.55 8.70
N LEU A 14 -7.83 -7.26 8.85
CA LEU A 14 -7.83 -6.31 7.74
C LEU A 14 -7.09 -5.02 8.08
N ASP A 15 -6.21 -4.65 7.18
CA ASP A 15 -5.43 -3.42 7.15
C ASP A 15 -5.74 -2.65 5.86
N PHE A 16 -6.04 -1.37 5.94
CA PHE A 16 -6.11 -0.46 4.80
C PHE A 16 -4.98 0.56 4.90
N LYS A 17 -4.36 0.87 3.78
CA LYS A 17 -3.24 1.81 3.67
C LYS A 17 -3.55 2.78 2.55
N LEU A 18 -3.49 4.07 2.84
CA LEU A 18 -3.63 5.12 1.84
C LEU A 18 -2.45 6.05 2.02
N GLY A 19 -1.73 6.33 0.96
CA GLY A 19 -0.58 7.22 0.97
C GLY A 19 -0.71 8.25 -0.14
N TYR A 20 -0.33 9.48 0.17
CA TYR A 20 -0.26 10.59 -0.76
C TYR A 20 1.14 11.20 -0.66
N LYS A 21 1.88 11.23 -1.76
CA LYS A 21 3.19 11.87 -1.82
C LYS A 21 3.04 13.28 -2.36
N LEU A 22 3.12 14.28 -1.48
CA LEU A 22 3.16 15.68 -1.91
C LEU A 22 4.58 16.02 -2.34
N ASN A 23 4.72 16.73 -3.46
CA ASN A 23 5.99 17.20 -4.02
C ASN A 23 6.79 16.13 -4.82
N PHE A 24 6.07 15.21 -5.48
CA PHE A 24 6.56 14.48 -6.65
C PHE A 24 5.71 14.91 -7.84
N ASP A 25 6.35 15.38 -8.92
CA ASP A 25 5.74 15.80 -10.20
C ASP A 25 5.05 14.63 -10.95
N SER A 26 4.82 13.49 -10.29
CA SER A 26 4.77 12.15 -10.91
C SER A 26 4.10 11.05 -10.07
N GLU A 27 3.81 11.28 -8.80
CA GLU A 27 3.41 10.21 -7.87
C GLU A 27 2.25 10.68 -6.98
N SER A 28 1.03 10.57 -7.51
CA SER A 28 -0.12 11.36 -7.06
C SER A 28 -0.92 10.67 -5.94
N PHE A 29 -0.98 9.34 -5.90
CA PHE A 29 -1.75 8.63 -4.89
C PHE A 29 -1.26 7.19 -4.76
N SER A 30 -1.40 6.58 -3.59
CA SER A 30 -1.11 5.18 -3.35
C SER A 30 -2.20 4.60 -2.47
N ALA A 31 -2.73 3.45 -2.83
CA ALA A 31 -3.76 2.77 -2.08
C ALA A 31 -3.38 1.31 -1.92
N GLY A 32 -3.65 0.76 -0.75
CA GLY A 32 -3.38 -0.63 -0.47
C GLY A 32 -4.36 -1.19 0.56
N PHE A 33 -4.53 -2.49 0.48
CA PHE A 33 -5.27 -3.27 1.45
C PHE A 33 -4.44 -4.49 1.81
N GLY A 34 -4.61 -4.98 3.04
CA GLY A 34 -3.88 -6.12 3.56
C GLY A 34 -4.79 -6.99 4.38
N ILE A 35 -4.66 -8.29 4.19
CA ILE A 35 -5.39 -9.32 4.93
C ILE A 35 -4.37 -10.06 5.79
N ASN A 36 -4.56 -10.03 7.11
CA ASN A 36 -3.74 -10.71 8.09
C ASN A 36 -4.48 -11.93 8.66
N LEU A 37 -4.17 -13.11 8.15
CA LEU A 37 -4.51 -14.37 8.81
C LEU A 37 -3.45 -14.68 9.86
N LYS A 38 -3.80 -15.37 10.95
CA LYS A 38 -2.91 -15.64 12.11
C LYS A 38 -1.45 -15.99 11.74
N LYS A 39 -1.26 -16.81 10.70
CA LYS A 39 0.07 -17.24 10.21
C LYS A 39 0.44 -16.69 8.83
N ILE A 40 -0.48 -16.07 8.11
CA ILE A 40 -0.29 -15.64 6.71
C ILE A 40 -0.83 -14.23 6.57
N SER A 41 0.01 -13.29 6.15
CA SER A 41 -0.43 -11.94 5.79
C SER A 41 -0.24 -11.74 4.30
N ILE A 42 -1.27 -11.24 3.63
CA ILE A 42 -1.25 -10.87 2.22
C ILE A 42 -1.49 -9.37 2.16
N ASP A 43 -0.55 -8.63 1.60
CA ASP A 43 -0.64 -7.19 1.42
C ASP A 43 -0.67 -6.88 -0.08
N TYR A 44 -1.68 -6.14 -0.52
CA TYR A 44 -1.79 -5.65 -1.88
C TYR A 44 -1.71 -4.13 -1.86
N ALA A 45 -0.79 -3.55 -2.62
CA ALA A 45 -0.67 -2.11 -2.78
C ALA A 45 -0.60 -1.75 -4.25
N TYR A 46 -1.43 -0.79 -4.63
CA TYR A 46 -1.49 -0.19 -5.94
C TYR A 46 -0.95 1.23 -5.86
N VAL A 47 0.08 1.49 -6.65
CA VAL A 47 0.76 2.79 -6.69
C VAL A 47 0.75 3.26 -8.15
N PRO A 48 -0.21 4.12 -8.54
CA PRO A 48 -0.19 4.78 -9.83
C PRO A 48 0.99 5.77 -9.88
N PHE A 49 1.95 5.48 -10.75
CA PHE A 49 3.01 6.41 -11.17
C PHE A 49 2.57 7.09 -12.46
N GLU A 50 2.47 8.42 -12.47
CA GLU A 50 2.05 9.18 -13.65
C GLU A 50 3.19 9.49 -14.63
N TYR A 51 4.44 9.14 -14.32
CA TYR A 51 5.59 9.49 -15.16
C TYR A 51 6.17 8.29 -15.90
N HIS A 52 5.57 7.94 -17.05
CA HIS A 52 6.11 7.04 -18.08
C HIS A 52 6.51 5.60 -17.68
N ILE A 53 6.40 5.22 -16.40
CA ILE A 53 6.58 3.87 -15.89
C ILE A 53 5.23 3.37 -15.39
N ASN A 54 4.61 2.62 -16.30
CA ASN A 54 3.46 1.73 -16.15
C ASN A 54 3.13 1.31 -14.71
N ASP A 55 1.84 1.28 -14.40
CA ASP A 55 1.22 0.94 -13.12
C ASP A 55 1.98 -0.09 -12.28
N VAL A 56 2.39 0.31 -11.07
CA VAL A 56 3.11 -0.59 -10.16
C VAL A 56 2.11 -1.28 -9.23
N HIS A 57 1.95 -2.58 -9.45
CA HIS A 57 1.21 -3.47 -8.56
C HIS A 57 2.18 -4.19 -7.62
N VAL A 58 2.10 -3.88 -6.33
CA VAL A 58 2.93 -4.52 -5.30
C VAL A 58 2.10 -5.55 -4.57
N ILE A 59 2.55 -6.80 -4.60
CA ILE A 59 1.94 -7.91 -3.87
C ILE A 59 2.96 -8.43 -2.86
N GLY A 60 2.65 -8.32 -1.58
CA GLY A 60 3.42 -8.84 -0.46
C GLY A 60 2.76 -10.09 0.12
N LEU A 61 3.52 -11.16 0.29
CA LEU A 61 3.12 -12.34 1.03
C LEU A 61 4.07 -12.50 2.22
N THR A 62 3.52 -12.54 3.42
CA THR A 62 4.27 -12.74 4.67
C THR A 62 3.77 -14.00 5.33
N TYR A 63 4.66 -14.95 5.61
CA TYR A 63 4.35 -16.12 6.42
C TYR A 63 5.03 -15.97 7.79
N LYS A 64 4.26 -16.08 8.86
CA LYS A 64 4.75 -16.07 10.24
C LYS A 64 4.79 -17.52 10.75
N PHE A 65 6.02 -18.03 10.91
CA PHE A 65 6.30 -19.33 11.53
C PHE A 65 6.10 -19.28 13.05
#